data_AF-A0A3D3W5R9-F1
#
_entry.id   AF-A0A3D3W5R9-F1
#
_cell.length_a   1.000
_cell.length_b   1.000
_cell.length_c   1.000
_cell.angle_alpha   90.00
_cell.angle_beta   90.00
_cell.angle_gamma   90.00
#
_symmetry.space_group_name_H-M   'P 1'
#
loop_
_entity.id
_entity.type
_entity.pdbx_description
1 polymer ?
#
loop_
_entity_poly.entity_id
_entity_poly.type
_entity_poly.pdbx_seq_one_letter_code
_entity_poly.pdbx_strand_id
1 'polypeptide(L)'
;MRSLPLLLLACTAGCHTISALNSPNLPEQNSLAQPASNTSAQTVSYDSPADATTSTLPPVQTATTQDDPPRRRFEIPAELPGADSARISLPPMDPSLPIEQRKSLAESLFPDLTPAAAQETPATAETPITLAELQKIAEEQSPVVRQAAAVVQSSRGKAIQAGLKPNPTLGYEGDTIGTADTAGYNGVFFTQEIVRGGKLSLAQSAAMQEVRAAEADLKKARISLASDVRRNYYKVLIAQEQLRFSKAISRLSDEVYKAQIDLVAGGEAAPYEPLQLRVFAVQARNNVTASANSLNAAWRQLAAAAGTPMMGRRVVAGSVENSTTALNYEQAAAMLQNHSDIAAAHARVNAAAGNLRLQEAMPIPNLNLYGALQHDDTTPLSNI
;
A
#
# COMPACT_ATOMS: atom_id res chain seq x y z
N MET A 1 10.25 -33.01 -55.96
CA MET A 1 10.92 -32.98 -54.65
C MET A 1 10.94 -31.55 -54.11
N ARG A 2 10.04 -31.22 -53.19
CA ARG A 2 10.24 -30.13 -52.22
C ARG A 2 9.23 -30.30 -51.10
N SER A 3 9.78 -30.67 -49.96
CA SER A 3 9.15 -30.99 -48.68
C SER A 3 8.76 -29.73 -47.93
N LEU A 4 7.51 -29.68 -47.47
CA LEU A 4 7.02 -28.79 -46.41
C LEU A 4 7.55 -29.30 -45.05
N PRO A 5 8.11 -28.44 -44.18
CA PRO A 5 8.32 -28.80 -42.78
C PRO A 5 7.05 -28.53 -41.97
N LEU A 6 6.53 -29.62 -41.40
CA LEU A 6 5.46 -29.67 -40.40
C LEU A 6 6.04 -29.19 -39.05
N LEU A 7 5.60 -28.02 -38.57
CA LEU A 7 5.97 -27.53 -37.23
C LEU A 7 4.92 -28.00 -36.21
N LEU A 8 5.24 -29.07 -35.48
CA LEU A 8 4.45 -29.54 -34.34
C LEU A 8 4.71 -28.64 -33.13
N LEU A 9 3.68 -27.89 -32.71
CA LEU A 9 3.69 -27.09 -31.48
C LEU A 9 3.08 -27.92 -30.34
N ALA A 10 3.92 -28.43 -29.44
CA ALA A 10 3.49 -29.13 -28.23
C ALA A 10 3.24 -28.11 -27.11
N CYS A 11 1.97 -27.84 -26.79
CA CYS A 11 1.57 -27.10 -25.59
C CYS A 11 1.48 -28.07 -24.40
N THR A 12 2.41 -27.95 -23.45
CA THR A 12 2.29 -28.58 -22.14
C THR A 12 1.40 -27.71 -21.24
N ALA A 13 0.29 -28.29 -20.78
CA ALA A 13 -0.63 -27.66 -19.85
C ALA A 13 -0.05 -27.72 -18.42
N GLY A 14 0.34 -26.57 -17.87
CA GLY A 14 0.60 -26.39 -16.45
C GLY A 14 -0.69 -26.03 -15.73
N CYS A 15 -1.24 -26.96 -14.95
CA CYS A 15 -2.29 -26.68 -13.98
C CYS A 15 -1.71 -25.87 -12.81
N HIS A 16 -2.06 -24.58 -12.71
CA HIS A 16 -2.05 -23.88 -11.43
C HIS A 16 -3.45 -23.34 -11.15
N THR A 17 -4.12 -24.01 -10.22
CA THR A 17 -5.39 -23.64 -9.64
C THR A 17 -5.19 -22.45 -8.70
N ILE A 18 -5.86 -21.34 -8.98
CA ILE A 18 -6.06 -20.23 -8.05
C ILE A 18 -7.55 -20.22 -7.72
N SER A 19 -7.91 -20.74 -6.54
CA SER A 19 -9.21 -20.53 -5.90
C SER A 19 -9.01 -19.76 -4.60
N ALA A 20 -9.54 -18.53 -4.61
CA ALA A 20 -10.26 -17.81 -3.56
C ALA A 20 -10.93 -18.69 -2.48
N LEU A 21 -11.30 -18.28 -1.25
CA LEU A 21 -11.39 -17.03 -0.46
C LEU A 21 -11.90 -17.45 0.96
N ASN A 22 -11.52 -16.74 2.04
CA ASN A 22 -12.21 -16.62 3.37
C ASN A 22 -12.41 -17.88 4.23
N SER A 23 -12.27 -17.97 5.56
CA SER A 23 -11.98 -17.12 6.75
C SER A 23 -11.86 -18.12 7.94
N PRO A 24 -11.96 -17.75 9.24
CA PRO A 24 -11.14 -16.87 10.07
C PRO A 24 -10.48 -17.65 11.24
N ASN A 25 -9.36 -17.16 11.79
CA ASN A 25 -9.07 -17.17 13.24
C ASN A 25 -7.68 -16.59 13.51
N LEU A 26 -7.67 -15.49 14.26
CA LEU A 26 -6.49 -14.85 14.84
C LEU A 26 -5.98 -15.70 16.01
N PRO A 27 -4.66 -15.74 16.22
CA PRO A 27 -4.14 -15.61 17.56
C PRO A 27 -3.27 -14.35 17.67
N GLU A 28 -3.56 -13.57 18.71
CA GLU A 28 -2.69 -12.53 19.24
C GLU A 28 -1.27 -13.07 19.45
N GLN A 29 -0.27 -12.42 18.87
CA GLN A 29 1.11 -12.50 19.35
C GLN A 29 1.55 -11.12 19.80
N ASN A 30 1.34 -10.91 21.09
CA ASN A 30 1.92 -9.83 21.88
C ASN A 30 3.20 -10.40 22.51
N SER A 31 4.38 -9.97 22.07
CA SER A 31 5.63 -10.26 22.77
C SER A 31 6.60 -9.07 22.67
N LEU A 32 6.32 -8.05 23.47
CA LEU A 32 7.39 -7.23 24.05
C LEU A 32 8.20 -8.12 25.00
N ALA A 33 9.42 -8.49 24.60
CA ALA A 33 10.41 -9.02 25.53
C ALA A 33 11.07 -7.82 26.26
N GLN A 34 10.64 -7.60 27.50
CA GLN A 34 11.36 -6.80 28.49
C GLN A 34 12.45 -7.67 29.16
N PRO A 35 13.61 -7.10 29.54
CA PRO A 35 14.65 -7.81 30.25
C PRO A 35 14.26 -8.08 31.70
N ALA A 36 14.44 -9.33 32.14
CA ALA A 36 14.18 -9.78 33.51
C ALA A 36 15.18 -9.17 34.51
N SER A 37 14.64 -8.45 35.49
CA SER A 37 15.30 -8.05 36.73
C SER A 37 15.13 -9.17 37.77
N ASN A 38 16.21 -9.90 38.05
CA ASN A 38 16.25 -10.86 39.15
C ASN A 38 16.82 -10.17 40.39
N THR A 39 15.93 -9.64 41.22
CA THR A 39 16.24 -9.19 42.58
C THR A 39 15.94 -10.36 43.53
N SER A 40 16.98 -11.02 44.02
CA SER A 40 16.92 -11.78 45.27
C SER A 40 17.92 -11.19 46.25
N ALA A 41 17.40 -10.33 47.12
CA ALA A 41 18.08 -9.85 48.30
C ALA A 41 18.24 -11.02 49.28
N GLN A 42 19.48 -11.47 49.50
CA GLN A 42 19.83 -12.25 50.69
C GLN A 42 20.33 -11.28 51.76
N THR A 43 19.48 -11.10 52.76
CA THR A 43 19.77 -10.49 54.06
C THR A 43 20.85 -11.31 54.78
N VAL A 44 21.98 -10.68 55.10
CA VAL A 44 22.98 -11.24 56.01
C VAL A 44 22.74 -10.67 57.40
N SER A 45 22.36 -11.56 58.31
CA SER A 45 22.22 -11.36 59.74
C SER A 45 23.59 -11.22 60.42
N TYR A 46 23.71 -10.28 61.35
CA TYR A 46 24.86 -10.15 62.23
C TYR A 46 24.83 -11.26 63.29
N ASP A 47 25.89 -12.05 63.32
CA ASP A 47 26.27 -12.81 64.51
C ASP A 47 27.77 -12.58 64.76
N SER A 48 28.10 -12.29 66.01
CA SER A 48 29.44 -11.94 66.47
C SER A 48 29.85 -12.97 67.51
N PRO A 49 31.05 -13.54 67.38
CA PRO A 49 31.91 -13.54 68.55
C PRO A 49 33.35 -13.13 68.24
N ALA A 50 33.95 -12.54 69.26
CA ALA A 50 35.32 -12.15 69.35
C ALA A 50 36.27 -13.36 69.24
N ASP A 51 37.37 -13.19 68.51
CA ASP A 51 38.69 -13.44 69.06
C ASP A 51 39.77 -12.76 68.21
N ALA A 52 40.75 -12.21 68.92
CA ALA A 52 41.83 -11.38 68.39
C ALA A 52 42.90 -12.23 67.69
N THR A 53 43.40 -11.77 66.54
CA THR A 53 44.83 -11.88 66.22
C THR A 53 45.23 -10.89 65.12
N THR A 54 46.27 -10.14 65.44
CA THR A 54 46.96 -9.14 64.64
C THR A 54 47.46 -9.69 63.30
N SER A 55 47.14 -9.03 62.18
CA SER A 55 47.92 -9.13 60.94
C SER A 55 47.81 -7.85 60.11
N THR A 56 48.80 -7.00 60.34
CA THR A 56 49.55 -6.16 59.38
C THR A 56 48.96 -6.02 57.96
N LEU A 57 48.48 -4.82 57.63
CA LEU A 57 48.27 -4.37 56.25
C LEU A 57 49.64 -4.23 55.55
N PRO A 58 49.85 -4.77 54.33
CA PRO A 58 51.01 -4.44 53.53
C PRO A 58 50.88 -3.00 52.97
N PRO A 59 52.00 -2.28 52.76
CA PRO A 59 51.98 -0.90 52.32
C PRO A 59 51.46 -0.77 50.89
N VAL A 60 50.65 0.26 50.65
CA VAL A 60 50.26 0.72 49.32
C VAL A 60 51.53 1.08 48.55
N GLN A 61 51.90 0.25 47.58
CA GLN A 61 52.93 0.59 46.62
C GLN A 61 52.35 1.65 45.67
N THR A 62 52.86 2.87 45.78
CA THR A 62 52.75 3.90 44.75
C THR A 62 53.46 3.39 43.50
N ALA A 63 52.68 2.84 42.56
CA ALA A 63 53.18 2.52 41.24
C ALA A 63 53.48 3.83 40.49
N THR A 64 54.72 3.90 40.01
CA THR A 64 55.32 4.98 39.25
C THR A 64 54.58 5.29 37.95
N THR A 65 54.51 6.59 37.63
CA THR A 65 54.13 7.20 36.36
C THR A 65 54.79 6.52 35.16
N GLN A 66 53.97 5.95 34.28
CA GLN A 66 54.28 5.71 32.88
C GLN A 66 53.11 6.22 32.05
N ASP A 67 53.40 7.12 31.13
CA ASP A 67 52.51 7.98 30.36
C ASP A 67 51.74 7.21 29.27
N ASP A 68 50.97 6.20 29.66
CA ASP A 68 50.03 5.48 28.79
C ASP A 68 48.63 6.07 29.02
N PRO A 69 47.92 6.58 27.99
CA PRO A 69 46.57 7.08 28.18
C PRO A 69 45.70 5.95 28.74
N PRO A 70 44.83 6.20 29.74
CA PRO A 70 44.09 5.14 30.40
C PRO A 70 43.30 4.35 29.36
N ARG A 71 43.56 3.04 29.27
CA ARG A 71 42.95 2.14 28.27
C ARG A 71 41.43 2.36 28.23
N ARG A 72 40.84 2.39 27.02
CA ARG A 72 39.38 2.51 26.88
C ARG A 72 38.75 1.38 27.70
N ARG A 73 37.86 1.73 28.65
CA ARG A 73 37.20 0.74 29.51
C ARG A 73 36.30 -0.22 28.72
N PHE A 74 35.85 0.22 27.54
CA PHE A 74 35.02 -0.53 26.61
C PHE A 74 35.59 -0.39 25.19
N GLU A 75 35.64 -1.50 24.46
CA GLU A 75 35.95 -1.52 23.02
C GLU A 75 34.67 -1.18 22.24
N ILE A 76 34.71 -0.08 21.49
CA ILE A 76 33.57 0.37 20.68
C ILE A 76 33.64 -0.41 19.35
N PRO A 77 32.57 -1.12 18.94
CA PRO A 77 32.55 -1.81 17.65
C PRO A 77 32.79 -0.85 16.48
N ALA A 78 33.64 -1.24 15.53
CA ALA A 78 33.99 -0.42 14.37
C ALA A 78 32.79 -0.16 13.42
N GLU A 79 31.73 -0.95 13.50
CA GLU A 79 30.52 -0.76 12.69
C GLU A 79 29.66 0.44 13.13
N LEU A 80 29.89 0.96 14.34
CA LEU A 80 29.13 2.11 14.84
C LEU A 80 29.65 3.41 14.22
N PRO A 81 28.76 4.28 13.69
CA PRO A 81 29.16 5.61 13.24
C PRO A 81 29.86 6.38 14.36
N GLY A 82 31.09 6.84 14.11
CA GLY A 82 31.88 7.59 15.08
C GLY A 82 32.75 6.76 16.04
N ALA A 83 32.94 5.46 15.79
CA ALA A 83 33.85 4.61 16.58
C ALA A 83 35.30 5.16 16.66
N ASP A 84 35.73 5.87 15.62
CA ASP A 84 37.06 6.50 15.49
C ASP A 84 37.13 7.92 16.09
N SER A 85 36.05 8.40 16.73
CA SER A 85 36.05 9.75 17.31
C SER A 85 37.07 9.90 18.45
N ALA A 86 37.73 11.06 18.49
CA ALA A 86 38.67 11.41 19.55
C ALA A 86 37.96 11.46 20.92
N ARG A 87 38.69 11.15 22.00
CA ARG A 87 38.16 11.24 23.36
C ARG A 87 37.70 12.67 23.63
N ILE A 88 36.49 12.84 24.17
CA ILE A 88 36.00 14.15 24.61
C ILE A 88 36.88 14.57 25.81
N SER A 89 37.78 15.51 25.57
CA SER A 89 38.56 16.19 26.61
C SER A 89 38.02 17.61 26.73
N LEU A 90 37.39 17.92 27.86
CA LEU A 90 36.93 19.27 28.16
C LEU A 90 38.17 20.09 28.54
N PRO A 91 38.46 21.22 27.88
CA PRO A 91 39.47 22.11 28.42
C PRO A 91 39.01 22.62 29.79
N PRO A 92 39.93 22.87 30.73
CA PRO A 92 39.58 23.49 31.99
C PRO A 92 39.06 24.89 31.69
N MET A 93 37.75 25.09 31.82
CA MET A 93 37.17 26.43 31.89
C MET A 93 37.64 27.04 33.21
N ASP A 94 38.75 27.79 33.16
CA ASP A 94 39.28 28.47 34.33
C ASP A 94 38.35 29.64 34.70
N PRO A 95 37.73 29.64 35.90
CA PRO A 95 36.81 30.69 36.32
C PRO A 95 37.46 32.08 36.40
N SER A 96 38.79 32.14 36.46
CA SER A 96 39.57 33.39 36.59
C SER A 96 39.77 34.15 35.27
N LEU A 97 39.43 33.55 34.12
CA LEU A 97 39.59 34.18 32.82
C LEU A 97 38.53 35.28 32.57
N PRO A 98 38.90 36.37 31.84
CA PRO A 98 37.94 37.39 31.39
C PRO A 98 36.76 36.79 30.65
N ILE A 99 35.56 37.35 30.85
CA ILE A 99 34.28 36.85 30.29
C ILE A 99 34.37 36.70 28.76
N GLU A 100 35.02 37.63 28.06
CA GLU A 100 35.21 37.59 26.60
C GLU A 100 36.01 36.36 26.14
N GLN A 101 37.06 36.00 26.87
CA GLN A 101 37.87 34.82 26.54
C GLN A 101 37.10 33.52 26.82
N ARG A 102 36.30 33.49 27.90
CA ARG A 102 35.41 32.36 28.21
C ARG A 102 34.32 32.15 27.15
N LYS A 103 33.73 33.25 26.65
CA LYS A 103 32.77 33.19 25.52
C LYS A 103 33.42 32.62 24.27
N SER A 104 34.58 33.13 23.87
CA SER A 104 35.28 32.63 22.68
C SER A 104 35.68 31.14 22.80
N LEU A 105 36.08 30.71 24.01
CA LEU A 105 36.38 29.30 24.28
C LEU A 105 35.12 28.45 24.20
N ALA A 106 34.01 28.89 24.78
CA ALA A 106 32.72 28.20 24.70
C ALA A 106 32.24 28.04 23.25
N GLU A 107 32.36 29.08 22.44
CA GLU A 107 31.98 29.08 21.02
C GLU A 107 32.83 28.11 20.19
N SER A 108 34.14 27.98 20.51
CA SER A 108 35.03 27.00 19.87
C SER A 108 34.71 25.55 20.23
N LEU A 109 34.26 25.29 21.46
CA LEU A 109 33.94 23.96 21.98
C LEU A 109 32.56 23.48 21.56
N PHE A 110 31.65 24.43 21.39
CA PHE A 110 30.24 24.22 21.08
C PHE A 110 29.88 24.96 19.80
N PRO A 111 30.40 24.51 18.64
CA PRO A 111 30.08 25.14 17.37
C PRO A 111 28.57 25.06 17.13
N ASP A 112 28.03 26.13 16.54
CA ASP A 112 26.64 26.16 16.11
C ASP A 112 26.33 24.94 15.25
N LEU A 113 25.23 24.26 15.60
CA LEU A 113 24.78 23.10 14.84
C LEU A 113 24.40 23.56 13.43
N THR A 114 24.88 22.87 12.40
CA THR A 114 24.45 23.12 11.01
C THR A 114 22.97 22.78 10.85
N PRO A 115 22.15 23.65 10.22
CA PRO A 115 20.74 23.36 10.00
C PRO A 115 20.59 22.02 9.28
N ALA A 116 19.64 21.20 9.73
CA ALA A 116 19.35 19.96 9.04
C ALA A 116 18.96 20.27 7.58
N ALA A 117 19.70 19.74 6.63
CA ALA A 117 19.41 19.84 5.21
C ALA A 117 18.20 18.94 4.88
N ALA A 118 17.01 19.32 5.37
CA ALA A 118 15.79 18.70 4.96
C ALA A 118 15.59 19.02 3.47
N GLN A 119 15.65 18.00 2.62
CA GLN A 119 15.20 18.10 1.22
C GLN A 119 13.68 18.23 1.22
N GLU A 120 13.18 19.40 1.62
CA GLU A 120 11.79 19.75 1.47
C GLU A 120 11.55 20.04 -0.01
N THR A 121 10.86 19.13 -0.73
CA THR A 121 10.42 19.43 -2.10
C THR A 121 9.42 20.57 -2.01
N PRO A 122 9.72 21.81 -2.44
CA PRO A 122 8.85 22.96 -2.18
C PRO A 122 7.41 22.68 -2.65
N ALA A 123 6.43 23.13 -1.86
CA ALA A 123 5.04 23.01 -2.27
C ALA A 123 4.82 23.90 -3.51
N THR A 124 4.31 23.33 -4.59
CA THR A 124 4.24 24.00 -5.90
C THR A 124 3.06 24.98 -6.01
N ALA A 125 2.05 24.85 -5.15
CA ALA A 125 0.86 25.71 -5.18
C ALA A 125 0.45 26.13 -3.77
N GLU A 126 0.14 27.42 -3.61
CA GLU A 126 -0.29 28.03 -2.34
C GLU A 126 -1.73 27.65 -1.96
N THR A 127 -2.57 27.26 -2.92
CA THR A 127 -3.95 26.88 -2.63
C THR A 127 -3.99 25.48 -2.02
N PRO A 128 -4.48 25.33 -0.78
CA PRO A 128 -4.53 24.05 -0.12
C PRO A 128 -5.62 23.17 -0.76
N ILE A 129 -5.31 21.89 -0.98
CA ILE A 129 -6.23 20.97 -1.63
C ILE A 129 -7.20 20.37 -0.61
N THR A 130 -8.49 20.32 -0.94
CA THR A 130 -9.52 19.77 -0.07
C THR A 130 -9.77 18.29 -0.32
N LEU A 131 -10.38 17.58 0.65
CA LEU A 131 -10.75 16.18 0.49
C LEU A 131 -11.72 15.96 -0.68
N ALA A 132 -12.70 16.85 -0.85
CA ALA A 132 -13.71 16.74 -1.90
C ALA A 132 -13.08 16.86 -3.29
N GLU A 133 -12.13 17.79 -3.47
CA GLU A 133 -11.38 17.94 -4.72
C GLU A 133 -10.53 16.69 -5.03
N LEU A 134 -9.84 16.15 -4.02
CA LEU A 134 -9.05 14.92 -4.18
C LEU A 134 -9.92 13.71 -4.56
N GLN A 135 -11.09 13.57 -3.96
CA GLN A 135 -12.03 12.50 -4.30
C GLN A 135 -12.56 12.65 -5.72
N LYS A 136 -12.85 13.86 -6.18
CA LYS A 136 -13.25 14.14 -7.56
C LYS A 136 -12.14 13.78 -8.55
N ILE A 137 -10.90 14.23 -8.30
CA ILE A 137 -9.74 13.90 -9.14
C ILE A 137 -9.54 12.38 -9.19
N ALA A 138 -9.67 11.70 -8.04
CA ALA A 138 -9.53 10.26 -7.96
C ALA A 138 -10.61 9.54 -8.77
N GLU A 139 -11.88 9.96 -8.69
CA GLU A 139 -12.97 9.35 -9.45
C GLU A 139 -12.77 9.51 -10.97
N GLU A 140 -12.27 10.67 -11.42
CA GLU A 140 -12.01 10.94 -12.84
C GLU A 140 -10.80 10.16 -13.39
N GLN A 141 -9.73 9.99 -12.60
CA GLN A 141 -8.47 9.42 -13.08
C GLN A 141 -8.28 7.93 -12.74
N SER A 142 -9.02 7.39 -11.76
CA SER A 142 -8.79 6.04 -11.23
C SER A 142 -8.93 4.95 -12.31
N PRO A 143 -7.90 4.11 -12.52
CA PRO A 143 -8.00 2.98 -13.43
C PRO A 143 -8.95 1.89 -12.90
N VAL A 144 -9.07 1.74 -11.57
CA VAL A 144 -9.91 0.72 -10.93
C VAL A 144 -11.40 0.99 -11.20
N VAL A 145 -11.83 2.26 -11.07
CA VAL A 145 -13.22 2.64 -11.36
C VAL A 145 -13.52 2.52 -12.85
N ARG A 146 -12.58 2.91 -13.73
CA ARG A 146 -12.73 2.74 -15.18
C ARG A 146 -12.83 1.27 -15.59
N GLN A 147 -12.02 0.41 -15.00
CA GLN A 147 -12.09 -1.04 -15.21
C GLN A 147 -13.46 -1.59 -14.78
N ALA A 148 -13.93 -1.24 -13.58
CA ALA A 148 -15.23 -1.69 -13.09
C ALA A 148 -16.39 -1.20 -13.99
N ALA A 149 -16.32 0.04 -14.48
CA ALA A 149 -17.30 0.58 -15.42
C ALA A 149 -17.28 -0.16 -16.78
N ALA A 150 -16.09 -0.53 -17.27
CA ALA A 150 -15.95 -1.33 -18.49
C ALA A 150 -16.52 -2.75 -18.31
N VAL A 151 -16.37 -3.35 -17.13
CA VAL A 151 -16.99 -4.64 -16.80
C VAL A 151 -18.52 -4.54 -16.83
N VAL A 152 -19.10 -3.48 -16.26
CA VAL A 152 -20.55 -3.23 -16.36
C VAL A 152 -20.99 -3.15 -17.82
N GLN A 153 -20.26 -2.40 -18.65
CA GLN A 153 -20.60 -2.26 -20.07
C GLN A 153 -20.47 -3.58 -20.84
N SER A 154 -19.42 -4.37 -20.56
CA SER A 154 -19.25 -5.71 -21.12
C SER A 154 -20.40 -6.64 -20.72
N SER A 155 -20.78 -6.66 -19.44
CA SER A 155 -21.91 -7.46 -18.95
C SER A 155 -23.24 -7.03 -19.58
N ARG A 156 -23.47 -5.73 -19.78
CA ARG A 156 -24.64 -5.22 -20.50
C ARG A 156 -24.68 -5.71 -21.94
N GLY A 157 -23.54 -5.68 -22.64
CA GLY A 157 -23.41 -6.23 -23.98
C GLY A 157 -23.74 -7.73 -24.02
N LYS A 158 -23.21 -8.51 -23.07
CA LYS A 158 -23.52 -9.94 -22.93
C LYS A 158 -25.00 -10.18 -22.66
N ALA A 159 -25.64 -9.37 -21.82
CA ALA A 159 -27.08 -9.49 -21.53
C ALA A 159 -27.96 -9.19 -22.75
N ILE A 160 -27.58 -8.21 -23.58
CA ILE A 160 -28.24 -7.96 -24.86
C ILE A 160 -28.06 -9.16 -25.79
N GLN A 161 -26.81 -9.61 -25.98
CA GLN A 161 -26.49 -10.75 -26.86
C GLN A 161 -27.23 -12.04 -26.46
N ALA A 162 -27.35 -12.32 -25.16
CA ALA A 162 -28.04 -13.50 -24.65
C ALA A 162 -29.54 -13.53 -24.98
N GLY A 163 -30.16 -12.37 -25.22
CA GLY A 163 -31.57 -12.26 -25.60
C GLY A 163 -31.81 -12.22 -27.12
N LEU A 164 -30.76 -12.05 -27.93
CA LEU A 164 -30.90 -11.99 -29.38
C LEU A 164 -31.05 -13.40 -29.97
N LYS A 165 -31.83 -13.49 -31.05
CA LYS A 165 -31.96 -14.73 -31.81
C LYS A 165 -30.66 -15.00 -32.59
N PRO A 166 -30.31 -16.27 -32.86
CA PRO A 166 -29.24 -16.60 -33.79
C PRO A 166 -29.46 -15.93 -35.15
N ASN A 167 -28.38 -15.41 -35.74
CA ASN A 167 -28.43 -14.83 -37.08
C ASN A 167 -28.64 -15.93 -38.12
N PRO A 168 -29.40 -15.66 -39.21
CA PRO A 168 -29.45 -16.58 -40.34
C PRO A 168 -28.07 -16.67 -40.98
N THR A 169 -27.73 -17.84 -41.49
CA THR A 169 -26.53 -18.02 -42.32
C THR A 169 -26.96 -18.29 -43.76
N LEU A 170 -26.37 -17.52 -44.67
CA LEU A 170 -26.51 -17.67 -46.11
C LEU A 170 -25.13 -18.03 -46.64
N GLY A 171 -25.03 -19.14 -47.35
CA GLY A 171 -23.77 -19.62 -47.90
C GLY A 171 -23.93 -20.16 -49.31
N TYR A 172 -22.80 -20.33 -49.97
CA TYR A 172 -22.70 -21.11 -51.20
C TYR A 172 -22.30 -22.54 -50.83
N GLU A 173 -22.94 -23.51 -51.45
CA GLU A 173 -22.62 -24.92 -51.30
C GLU A 173 -22.48 -25.55 -52.68
N GLY A 174 -21.42 -26.33 -52.84
CA GLY A 174 -21.15 -27.09 -54.04
C GLY A 174 -20.96 -28.55 -53.68
N ASP A 175 -21.78 -29.44 -54.25
CA ASP A 175 -21.74 -30.88 -53.99
C ASP A 175 -21.34 -31.63 -55.27
N THR A 176 -20.67 -32.78 -55.13
CA THR A 176 -20.22 -33.65 -56.23
C THR A 176 -19.34 -32.99 -57.33
N ILE A 177 -18.74 -31.83 -57.07
CA ILE A 177 -17.85 -31.12 -58.01
C ILE A 177 -16.73 -32.05 -58.51
N GLY A 178 -16.55 -32.15 -59.83
CA GLY A 178 -15.50 -32.98 -60.45
C GLY A 178 -15.88 -34.46 -60.61
N THR A 179 -17.08 -34.86 -60.20
CA THR A 179 -17.63 -36.19 -60.54
C THR A 179 -18.03 -36.19 -62.02
N ALA A 180 -17.62 -37.21 -62.77
CA ALA A 180 -17.87 -37.33 -64.21
C ALA A 180 -17.45 -36.09 -65.05
N ASP A 181 -16.36 -35.41 -64.65
CA ASP A 181 -15.86 -34.17 -65.29
C ASP A 181 -16.90 -33.03 -65.38
N THR A 182 -17.84 -33.02 -64.43
CA THR A 182 -18.97 -32.09 -64.41
C THR A 182 -18.85 -31.06 -63.29
N ALA A 183 -19.50 -29.91 -63.45
CA ALA A 183 -19.52 -28.82 -62.48
C ALA A 183 -20.22 -29.18 -61.15
N GLY A 184 -20.93 -30.31 -61.07
CA GLY A 184 -21.60 -30.80 -59.85
C GLY A 184 -22.91 -30.09 -59.56
N TYR A 185 -23.39 -30.18 -58.31
CA TYR A 185 -24.48 -29.36 -57.81
C TYR A 185 -23.90 -28.07 -57.28
N ASN A 186 -24.36 -26.94 -57.81
CA ASN A 186 -23.91 -25.62 -57.37
C ASN A 186 -25.10 -24.81 -56.88
N GLY A 187 -25.03 -24.27 -55.67
CA GLY A 187 -26.18 -23.59 -55.11
C GLY A 187 -25.90 -22.69 -53.91
N VAL A 188 -26.96 -22.08 -53.42
CA VAL A 188 -26.95 -21.31 -52.17
C VAL A 188 -27.85 -21.98 -51.15
N PHE A 189 -27.42 -21.99 -49.89
CA PHE A 189 -28.22 -22.49 -48.78
C PHE A 189 -28.50 -21.38 -47.78
N PHE A 190 -29.68 -21.45 -47.18
CA PHE A 190 -30.14 -20.63 -46.09
C PHE A 190 -30.43 -21.54 -44.89
N THR A 191 -29.85 -21.22 -43.74
CA THR A 191 -30.21 -21.89 -42.49
C THR A 191 -30.45 -20.91 -41.36
N GLN A 192 -31.53 -21.15 -40.61
CA GLN A 192 -31.95 -20.36 -39.46
C GLN A 192 -32.35 -21.29 -38.33
N GLU A 193 -31.69 -21.15 -37.19
CA GLU A 193 -32.09 -21.81 -35.95
C GLU A 193 -33.19 -21.00 -35.25
N ILE A 194 -34.28 -21.67 -34.91
CA ILE A 194 -35.40 -21.13 -34.12
C ILE A 194 -35.31 -21.73 -32.72
N VAL A 195 -34.81 -20.93 -31.79
CA VAL A 195 -34.69 -21.32 -30.38
C VAL A 195 -36.07 -21.40 -29.73
N ARG A 196 -36.38 -22.54 -29.10
CA ARG A 196 -37.66 -22.80 -28.42
C ARG A 196 -37.47 -22.93 -26.91
N GLY A 197 -38.58 -23.06 -26.17
CA GLY A 197 -38.56 -23.30 -24.72
C GLY A 197 -38.20 -22.10 -23.86
N GLY A 198 -38.35 -20.87 -24.36
CA GLY A 198 -38.08 -19.64 -23.59
C GLY A 198 -36.60 -19.44 -23.22
N LYS A 199 -35.68 -20.25 -23.77
CA LYS A 199 -34.25 -20.27 -23.43
C LYS A 199 -33.58 -18.89 -23.53
N LEU A 200 -33.88 -18.12 -24.58
CA LEU A 200 -33.32 -16.78 -24.76
C LEU A 200 -33.74 -15.82 -23.64
N SER A 201 -35.01 -15.87 -23.22
CA SER A 201 -35.49 -15.04 -22.11
C SER A 201 -34.86 -15.45 -20.78
N LEU A 202 -34.67 -16.75 -20.54
CA LEU A 202 -34.00 -17.26 -19.35
C LEU A 202 -32.51 -16.86 -19.33
N ALA A 203 -31.81 -17.04 -20.45
CA ALA A 203 -30.43 -16.64 -20.62
C ALA A 203 -30.24 -15.13 -20.44
N GLN A 204 -31.11 -14.32 -21.05
CA GLN A 204 -31.12 -12.87 -20.85
C GLN A 204 -31.39 -12.51 -19.40
N SER A 205 -32.35 -13.17 -18.73
CA SER A 205 -32.67 -12.89 -17.33
C SER A 205 -31.50 -13.16 -16.39
N ALA A 206 -30.76 -14.26 -16.61
CA ALA A 206 -29.57 -14.61 -15.85
C ALA A 206 -28.44 -13.59 -16.10
N ALA A 207 -28.19 -13.25 -17.37
CA ALA A 207 -27.20 -12.23 -17.73
C ALA A 207 -27.54 -10.83 -17.18
N MET A 208 -28.83 -10.48 -17.08
CA MET A 208 -29.25 -9.22 -16.43
C MET A 208 -28.97 -9.22 -14.92
N GLN A 209 -29.00 -10.36 -14.23
CA GLN A 209 -28.55 -10.43 -12.84
C GLN A 209 -27.04 -10.26 -12.72
N GLU A 210 -26.25 -10.78 -13.67
CA GLU A 210 -24.81 -10.51 -13.75
C GLU A 210 -24.50 -9.01 -13.98
N VAL A 211 -25.34 -8.30 -14.76
CA VAL A 211 -25.24 -6.84 -14.88
C VAL A 211 -25.44 -6.15 -13.52
N ARG A 212 -26.45 -6.57 -12.75
CA ARG A 212 -26.70 -6.01 -11.40
C ARG A 212 -25.54 -6.30 -10.44
N ALA A 213 -24.93 -7.48 -10.54
CA ALA A 213 -23.74 -7.81 -9.77
C ALA A 213 -22.57 -6.89 -10.12
N ALA A 214 -22.31 -6.69 -11.42
CA ALA A 214 -21.26 -5.78 -11.90
C ALA A 214 -21.52 -4.32 -11.48
N GLU A 215 -22.77 -3.85 -11.48
CA GLU A 215 -23.14 -2.51 -11.02
C GLU A 215 -22.89 -2.32 -9.52
N ALA A 216 -23.19 -3.34 -8.71
CA ALA A 216 -22.88 -3.35 -7.29
C ALA A 216 -21.36 -3.36 -7.04
N ASP A 217 -20.59 -4.11 -7.82
CA ASP A 217 -19.13 -4.11 -7.78
C ASP A 217 -18.52 -2.74 -8.17
N LEU A 218 -19.11 -2.04 -9.15
CA LEU A 218 -18.72 -0.67 -9.49
C LEU A 218 -18.98 0.29 -8.33
N LYS A 219 -20.14 0.18 -7.68
CA LYS A 219 -20.46 0.99 -6.48
C LYS A 219 -19.46 0.71 -5.36
N LYS A 220 -19.11 -0.56 -5.13
CA LYS A 220 -18.06 -0.96 -4.19
C LYS A 220 -16.73 -0.28 -4.52
N ALA A 221 -16.28 -0.38 -5.77
CA ALA A 221 -15.02 0.20 -6.21
C ALA A 221 -14.94 1.71 -5.96
N ARG A 222 -16.03 2.46 -6.20
CA ARG A 222 -16.11 3.90 -5.91
C ARG A 222 -16.01 4.19 -4.40
N ILE A 223 -16.73 3.44 -3.56
CA ILE A 223 -16.70 3.62 -2.10
C ILE A 223 -15.32 3.28 -1.54
N SER A 224 -14.70 2.20 -2.00
CA SER A 224 -13.34 1.82 -1.61
C SER A 224 -12.33 2.90 -2.01
N LEU A 225 -12.39 3.39 -3.25
CA LEU A 225 -11.53 4.49 -3.71
C LEU A 225 -11.70 5.75 -2.84
N ALA A 226 -12.94 6.18 -2.58
CA ALA A 226 -13.20 7.35 -1.75
C ALA A 226 -12.67 7.18 -0.32
N SER A 227 -12.74 5.96 0.22
CA SER A 227 -12.23 5.60 1.55
C SER A 227 -10.70 5.58 1.59
N ASP A 228 -10.05 5.04 0.56
CA ASP A 228 -8.59 4.99 0.45
C ASP A 228 -7.99 6.40 0.28
N VAL A 229 -8.62 7.24 -0.55
CA VAL A 229 -8.25 8.66 -0.69
C VAL A 229 -8.41 9.38 0.65
N ARG A 230 -9.53 9.20 1.35
CA ARG A 230 -9.75 9.79 2.68
C ARG A 230 -8.69 9.34 3.69
N ARG A 231 -8.37 8.05 3.74
CA ARG A 231 -7.33 7.52 4.65
C ARG A 231 -5.97 8.14 4.36
N ASN A 232 -5.56 8.20 3.10
CA ASN A 232 -4.27 8.80 2.72
C ASN A 232 -4.24 10.32 2.92
N TYR A 233 -5.36 11.00 2.73
CA TYR A 233 -5.52 12.42 3.02
C TYR A 233 -5.23 12.71 4.51
N TYR A 234 -5.81 11.93 5.43
CA TYR A 234 -5.53 12.10 6.86
C TYR A 234 -4.09 11.72 7.23
N LYS A 235 -3.48 10.72 6.58
CA LYS A 235 -2.04 10.44 6.77
C LYS A 235 -1.17 11.63 6.40
N VAL A 236 -1.51 12.36 5.33
CA VAL A 236 -0.80 13.58 4.94
C VAL A 236 -1.01 14.68 5.96
N LEU A 237 -2.24 14.91 6.44
CA LEU A 237 -2.52 15.89 7.49
C LEU A 237 -1.71 15.59 8.77
N ILE A 238 -1.69 14.32 9.20
CA ILE A 238 -0.88 13.89 10.35
C ILE A 238 0.61 14.14 10.11
N ALA A 239 1.12 13.85 8.91
CA ALA A 239 2.53 14.10 8.59
C ALA A 239 2.88 15.59 8.51
N GLN A 240 1.95 16.45 8.06
CA GLN A 240 2.11 17.91 8.10
C GLN A 240 2.21 18.41 9.54
N GLU A 241 1.34 17.91 10.40
CA GLU A 241 1.31 18.27 11.81
C GLU A 241 2.55 17.76 12.54
N GLN A 242 3.00 16.54 12.26
CA GLN A 242 4.24 15.99 12.80
C GLN A 242 5.46 16.82 12.40
N LEU A 243 5.53 17.31 11.16
CA LEU A 243 6.61 18.20 10.73
C LEU A 243 6.55 19.55 11.45
N ARG A 244 5.35 20.11 11.61
CA ARG A 244 5.13 21.36 12.37
C ARG A 244 5.61 21.22 13.81
N PHE A 245 5.21 20.15 14.49
CA PHE A 245 5.62 19.83 15.85
C PHE A 245 7.14 19.60 15.95
N SER A 246 7.71 18.81 15.04
CA SER A 246 9.15 18.50 15.02
C SER A 246 9.99 19.76 14.82
N LYS A 247 9.55 20.71 13.97
CA LYS A 247 10.19 22.03 13.80
C LYS A 247 10.12 22.87 15.07
N ALA A 248 9.00 22.84 15.79
CA ALA A 248 8.86 23.56 17.05
C ALA A 248 9.79 23.01 18.14
N ILE A 249 9.84 21.68 18.30
CA ILE A 249 10.76 21.02 19.24
C ILE A 249 12.22 21.29 18.88
N SER A 250 12.58 21.24 17.59
CA SER A 250 13.94 21.58 17.16
C SER A 250 14.34 23.02 17.53
N ARG A 251 13.45 24.01 17.34
CA ARG A 251 13.72 25.40 17.74
C ARG A 251 13.91 25.52 19.25
N LEU A 252 13.02 24.91 20.03
CA LEU A 252 13.11 24.91 21.48
C LEU A 252 14.41 24.23 21.97
N SER A 253 14.79 23.09 21.40
CA SER A 253 16.03 22.40 21.76
C SER A 253 17.27 23.21 21.39
N ASP A 254 17.26 23.93 20.27
CA ASP A 254 18.34 24.83 19.89
C ASP A 254 18.45 26.03 20.85
N GLU A 255 17.33 26.63 21.25
CA GLU A 255 17.29 27.74 22.22
C GLU A 255 17.81 27.29 23.60
N VAL A 256 17.37 26.13 24.09
CA VAL A 256 17.82 25.55 25.37
C VAL A 256 19.31 25.22 25.32
N TYR A 257 19.81 24.68 24.19
CA TYR A 257 21.24 24.42 24.02
C TYR A 257 22.06 25.71 24.07
N LYS A 258 21.63 26.78 23.39
CA LYS A 258 22.29 28.09 23.40
C LYS A 258 22.29 28.72 24.79
N ALA A 259 21.17 28.70 25.49
CA ALA A 259 21.08 29.22 26.86
C ALA A 259 22.06 28.52 27.81
N GLN A 260 22.27 27.21 27.65
CA GLN A 260 23.24 26.47 28.46
C GLN A 260 24.70 26.86 28.12
N ILE A 261 25.02 27.10 26.85
CA ILE A 261 26.34 27.59 26.44
C ILE A 261 26.60 28.95 27.10
N ASP A 262 25.60 29.84 27.14
CA ASP A 262 25.71 31.15 27.78
C ASP A 262 25.96 31.04 29.30
N LEU A 263 25.29 30.11 29.99
CA LEU A 263 25.51 29.83 31.42
C LEU A 263 26.94 29.32 31.69
N VAL A 264 27.44 28.42 30.84
CA VAL A 264 28.84 27.93 30.94
C VAL A 264 29.83 29.06 30.67
N ALA A 265 29.58 29.91 29.66
CA ALA A 265 30.41 31.08 29.39
C ALA A 265 30.40 32.07 30.57
N GLY A 266 29.25 32.23 31.23
CA GLY A 266 29.08 33.00 32.48
C GLY A 266 29.79 32.38 33.70
N GLY A 267 30.09 31.08 33.65
CA GLY A 267 30.71 30.33 34.76
C GLY A 267 29.70 29.81 35.79
N GLU A 268 28.41 29.79 35.44
CA GLU A 268 27.32 29.35 36.32
C GLU A 268 26.96 27.87 36.16
N ALA A 269 27.48 27.20 35.12
CA ALA A 269 27.21 25.80 34.81
C ALA A 269 28.50 25.02 34.47
N ALA A 270 28.46 23.69 34.63
CA ALA A 270 29.64 22.87 34.37
C ALA A 270 29.90 22.66 32.85
N PRO A 271 31.17 22.57 32.41
CA PRO A 271 31.52 22.46 30.98
C PRO A 271 30.96 21.21 30.26
N TYR A 272 30.54 20.17 30.99
CA TYR A 272 29.98 18.95 30.39
C TYR A 272 28.47 19.02 30.14
N GLU A 273 27.76 19.93 30.79
CA GLU A 273 26.29 20.03 30.70
C GLU A 273 25.77 20.33 29.28
N PRO A 274 26.39 21.23 28.49
CA PRO A 274 25.94 21.49 27.11
C PRO A 274 26.04 20.27 26.19
N LEU A 275 26.95 19.32 26.46
CA LEU A 275 27.10 18.14 25.59
C LEU A 275 25.84 17.26 25.58
N GLN A 276 25.16 17.12 26.72
CA GLN A 276 23.92 16.36 26.78
C GLN A 276 22.80 17.04 25.99
N LEU A 277 22.68 18.36 26.12
CA LEU A 277 21.71 19.16 25.36
C LEU A 277 22.00 19.18 23.87
N ARG A 278 23.29 19.16 23.48
CA ARG A 278 23.70 19.03 22.08
C ARG A 278 23.15 17.75 21.45
N VAL A 279 23.19 16.62 22.16
CA VAL A 279 22.64 15.36 21.67
C VAL A 279 21.13 15.49 21.42
N PHE A 280 20.38 16.09 22.35
CA PHE A 280 18.95 16.32 22.18
C PHE A 280 18.64 17.26 21.00
N ALA A 281 19.39 18.35 20.83
CA ALA A 281 19.23 19.27 19.71
C ALA A 281 19.50 18.58 18.36
N VAL A 282 20.57 17.76 18.28
CA VAL A 282 20.87 16.95 17.08
C VAL A 282 19.75 15.94 16.80
N GLN A 283 19.23 15.26 17.81
CA GLN A 283 18.10 14.32 17.65
C GLN A 283 16.83 15.05 17.18
N ALA A 284 16.50 16.20 17.76
CA ALA A 284 15.35 17.00 17.36
C ALA A 284 15.46 17.46 15.89
N ARG A 285 16.65 17.88 15.46
CA ARG A 285 16.94 18.22 14.06
C ARG A 285 16.82 17.02 13.11
N ASN A 286 17.31 15.85 13.51
CA ASN A 286 17.14 14.61 12.74
C ASN A 286 15.65 14.25 12.58
N ASN A 287 14.83 14.50 13.60
CA ASN A 287 13.38 14.29 13.54
C ASN A 287 12.70 15.25 12.55
N VAL A 288 13.21 16.47 12.34
CA VAL A 288 12.72 17.37 11.29
C VAL A 288 12.95 16.77 9.90
N THR A 289 14.15 16.25 9.63
CA THR A 289 14.44 15.58 8.34
C THR A 289 13.59 14.33 8.16
N ALA A 290 13.46 13.51 9.20
CA ALA A 290 12.64 12.30 9.16
C ALA A 290 11.17 12.63 8.88
N SER A 291 10.59 13.61 9.60
CA SER A 291 9.20 14.04 9.41
C SER A 291 8.96 14.69 8.04
N ALA A 292 9.93 15.44 7.51
CA ALA A 292 9.85 15.98 6.14
C ALA A 292 9.82 14.87 5.09
N ASN A 293 10.65 13.83 5.26
CA ASN A 293 10.65 12.65 4.40
C ASN A 293 9.35 11.85 4.52
N SER A 294 8.83 11.67 5.73
CA SER A 294 7.53 11.03 5.96
C SER A 294 6.38 11.78 5.29
N LEU A 295 6.40 13.13 5.33
CA LEU A 295 5.43 13.96 4.62
C LEU A 295 5.51 13.76 3.09
N ASN A 296 6.72 13.75 2.53
CA ASN A 296 6.91 13.50 1.10
C ASN A 296 6.43 12.09 0.70
N ALA A 297 6.68 11.09 1.54
CA ALA A 297 6.21 9.72 1.31
C ALA A 297 4.68 9.62 1.39
N ALA A 298 4.06 10.23 2.41
CA ALA A 298 2.60 10.27 2.56
C ALA A 298 1.94 10.98 1.37
N TRP A 299 2.53 12.09 0.88
CA TRP A 299 2.05 12.79 -0.30
C TRP A 299 2.08 11.91 -1.54
N ARG A 300 3.19 11.21 -1.79
CA ARG A 300 3.32 10.29 -2.93
C ARG A 300 2.30 9.15 -2.86
N GLN A 301 2.04 8.61 -1.66
CA GLN A 301 0.99 7.61 -1.46
C GLN A 301 -0.41 8.17 -1.77
N LEU A 302 -0.70 9.40 -1.34
CA LEU A 302 -1.97 10.08 -1.66
C LEU A 302 -2.11 10.31 -3.17
N ALA A 303 -1.07 10.82 -3.83
CA ALA A 303 -1.04 11.06 -5.27
C ALA A 303 -1.25 9.75 -6.06
N ALA A 304 -0.64 8.65 -5.62
CA ALA A 304 -0.85 7.33 -6.20
C ALA A 304 -2.30 6.83 -5.99
N ALA A 305 -2.86 6.98 -4.79
CA ALA A 305 -4.25 6.62 -4.49
C ALA A 305 -5.27 7.45 -5.29
N ALA A 306 -4.95 8.73 -5.56
CA ALA A 306 -5.76 9.62 -6.41
C ALA A 306 -5.56 9.37 -7.92
N GLY A 307 -4.75 8.39 -8.32
CA GLY A 307 -4.50 8.05 -9.73
C GLY A 307 -3.61 9.04 -10.48
N THR A 308 -2.93 9.95 -9.78
CA THR A 308 -2.10 11.03 -10.34
C THR A 308 -0.70 11.04 -9.71
N PRO A 309 0.14 10.02 -9.96
CA PRO A 309 1.43 9.84 -9.26
C PRO A 309 2.44 10.97 -9.47
N MET A 310 2.30 11.74 -10.55
CA MET A 310 3.18 12.87 -10.89
C MET A 310 2.70 14.21 -10.30
N MET A 311 1.67 14.22 -9.44
CA MET A 311 1.16 15.45 -8.84
C MET A 311 2.20 16.09 -7.91
N GLY A 312 2.57 17.34 -8.20
CA GLY A 312 3.47 18.14 -7.37
C GLY A 312 2.92 18.35 -5.95
N ARG A 313 3.80 18.49 -4.95
CA ARG A 313 3.41 18.60 -3.53
C ARG A 313 2.56 19.85 -3.30
N ARG A 314 1.44 19.70 -2.58
CA ARG A 314 0.59 20.81 -2.13
C ARG A 314 0.29 20.68 -0.64
N VAL A 315 -0.07 21.81 -0.01
CA VAL A 315 -0.61 21.80 1.35
C VAL A 315 -2.03 21.22 1.30
N VAL A 316 -2.42 20.49 2.34
CA VAL A 316 -3.74 19.87 2.44
C VAL A 316 -4.56 20.68 3.43
N ALA A 317 -5.76 21.11 3.04
CA ALA A 317 -6.65 21.86 3.92
C ALA A 317 -7.29 20.90 4.92
N GLY A 318 -7.26 21.18 6.22
CA GLY A 318 -7.97 20.40 7.25
C GLY A 318 -7.33 20.50 8.64
N SER A 319 -7.98 19.92 9.65
CA SER A 319 -7.40 19.67 10.99
C SER A 319 -7.61 18.20 11.37
N VAL A 320 -6.63 17.65 12.09
CA VAL A 320 -6.67 16.29 12.65
C VAL A 320 -7.57 16.23 13.90
N GLU A 321 -7.80 17.36 14.56
CA GLU A 321 -8.47 17.43 15.87
C GLU A 321 -10.00 17.37 15.79
N ASN A 322 -10.57 17.52 14.59
CA ASN A 322 -12.01 17.36 14.38
C ASN A 322 -12.36 15.85 14.38
N SER A 323 -12.47 15.35 15.60
CA SER A 323 -12.83 13.98 15.95
C SER A 323 -14.12 13.55 15.27
N THR A 324 -14.03 12.34 14.73
CA THR A 324 -15.08 11.58 14.08
C THR A 324 -16.43 11.69 14.79
N THR A 325 -17.51 11.88 14.03
CA THR A 325 -18.87 11.68 14.55
C THR A 325 -18.94 10.30 15.21
N ALA A 326 -19.45 10.24 16.45
CA ALA A 326 -19.59 8.99 17.19
C ALA A 326 -20.30 7.94 16.33
N LEU A 327 -19.67 6.78 16.14
CA LEU A 327 -20.21 5.71 15.33
C LEU A 327 -21.41 5.09 16.08
N ASN A 328 -22.62 5.26 15.55
CA ASN A 328 -23.77 4.55 16.05
C ASN A 328 -23.76 3.11 15.48
N TYR A 329 -23.49 2.13 16.34
CA TYR A 329 -23.39 0.73 15.95
C TYR A 329 -24.71 0.14 15.41
N GLU A 330 -25.86 0.59 15.91
CA GLU A 330 -27.16 0.14 15.39
C GLU A 330 -27.41 0.65 13.97
N GLN A 331 -27.06 1.91 13.71
CA GLN A 331 -27.12 2.48 12.35
C GLN A 331 -26.14 1.77 11.42
N ALA A 332 -24.93 1.46 11.89
CA ALA A 332 -23.96 0.71 11.10
C ALA A 332 -24.47 -0.70 10.76
N ALA A 333 -25.06 -1.41 11.73
CA ALA A 333 -25.67 -2.73 11.50
C ALA A 333 -26.84 -2.68 10.50
N ALA A 334 -27.68 -1.64 10.56
CA ALA A 334 -28.73 -1.43 9.56
C ALA A 334 -28.15 -1.14 8.17
N MET A 335 -27.04 -0.40 8.07
CA MET A 335 -26.35 -0.13 6.81
C MET A 335 -25.71 -1.38 6.19
N LEU A 336 -25.32 -2.39 6.99
CA LEU A 336 -24.79 -3.66 6.47
C LEU A 336 -25.79 -4.35 5.54
N GLN A 337 -27.09 -4.31 5.83
CA GLN A 337 -28.13 -4.94 5.00
C GLN A 337 -28.17 -4.37 3.57
N ASN A 338 -27.78 -3.10 3.41
CA ASN A 338 -27.75 -2.38 2.14
C ASN A 338 -26.33 -2.29 1.54
N HIS A 339 -25.37 -3.05 2.07
CA HIS A 339 -23.98 -3.01 1.65
C HIS A 339 -23.82 -3.54 0.21
N SER A 340 -22.94 -2.91 -0.58
CA SER A 340 -22.74 -3.26 -2.00
C SER A 340 -22.25 -4.69 -2.19
N ASP A 341 -21.46 -5.22 -1.27
CA ASP A 341 -21.02 -6.62 -1.32
C ASP A 341 -22.17 -7.62 -1.18
N ILE A 342 -23.13 -7.33 -0.28
CA ILE A 342 -24.30 -8.18 -0.09
C ILE A 342 -25.21 -8.09 -1.33
N ALA A 343 -25.40 -6.89 -1.87
CA ALA A 343 -26.14 -6.70 -3.12
C ALA A 343 -25.50 -7.46 -4.30
N ALA A 344 -24.18 -7.41 -4.45
CA ALA A 344 -23.45 -8.15 -5.47
C ALA A 344 -23.59 -9.67 -5.28
N ALA A 345 -23.47 -10.16 -4.04
CA ALA A 345 -23.64 -11.58 -3.71
C ALA A 345 -25.06 -12.08 -4.04
N HIS A 346 -26.10 -11.34 -3.64
CA HIS A 346 -27.48 -11.68 -3.99
C HIS A 346 -27.72 -11.71 -5.49
N ALA A 347 -27.17 -10.74 -6.23
CA ALA A 347 -27.28 -10.70 -7.69
C ALA A 347 -26.62 -11.94 -8.34
N ARG A 348 -25.44 -12.36 -7.87
CA ARG A 348 -24.78 -13.58 -8.35
C ARG A 348 -25.57 -14.85 -8.03
N VAL A 349 -26.16 -14.95 -6.85
CA VAL A 349 -27.04 -16.08 -6.49
C VAL A 349 -28.26 -16.13 -7.42
N ASN A 350 -28.88 -14.98 -7.70
CA ASN A 350 -30.00 -14.91 -8.64
C ASN A 350 -29.59 -15.24 -10.08
N ALA A 351 -28.38 -14.86 -10.51
CA ALA A 351 -27.82 -15.25 -11.80
C ALA A 351 -27.64 -16.78 -11.88
N ALA A 352 -27.06 -17.39 -10.85
CA ALA A 352 -26.90 -18.84 -10.76
C ALA A 352 -28.25 -19.58 -10.78
N ALA A 353 -29.26 -19.08 -10.07
CA ALA A 353 -30.62 -19.63 -10.11
C ALA A 353 -31.26 -19.50 -11.50
N GLY A 354 -31.03 -18.38 -12.20
CA GLY A 354 -31.46 -18.20 -13.58
C GLY A 354 -30.78 -19.19 -14.54
N ASN A 355 -29.48 -19.42 -14.36
CA ASN A 355 -28.72 -20.40 -15.14
C ASN A 355 -29.22 -21.82 -14.89
N LEU A 356 -29.60 -22.18 -13.66
CA LEU A 356 -30.20 -23.48 -13.37
C LEU A 356 -31.49 -23.70 -14.19
N ARG A 357 -32.40 -22.71 -14.19
CA ARG A 357 -33.64 -22.76 -14.99
C ARG A 357 -33.37 -22.85 -16.49
N LEU A 358 -32.31 -22.18 -16.97
CA LEU A 358 -31.88 -22.31 -18.36
C LEU A 358 -31.45 -23.74 -18.68
N GLN A 359 -30.67 -24.39 -17.81
CA GLN A 359 -30.24 -25.77 -17.98
C GLN A 359 -31.43 -26.75 -17.93
N GLU A 360 -32.43 -26.51 -17.08
CA GLU A 360 -33.67 -27.28 -17.05
C GLU A 360 -34.48 -27.18 -18.36
N ALA A 361 -34.37 -26.06 -19.08
CA ALA A 361 -35.04 -25.85 -20.37
C ALA A 361 -34.24 -26.40 -21.58
N MET A 362 -32.97 -26.78 -21.39
CA MET A 362 -32.11 -27.32 -22.47
C MET A 362 -32.70 -28.55 -23.19
N PRO A 363 -33.39 -29.50 -22.53
CA PRO A 363 -33.97 -30.69 -23.18
C PRO A 363 -35.00 -30.37 -24.27
N ILE A 364 -35.61 -29.18 -24.28
CA ILE A 364 -36.58 -28.79 -25.31
C ILE A 364 -35.80 -28.54 -26.62
N PRO A 365 -36.01 -29.30 -27.71
CA PRO A 365 -35.19 -29.16 -28.90
C PRO A 365 -35.51 -27.87 -29.66
N ASN A 366 -34.46 -27.25 -30.22
CA ASN A 366 -34.58 -26.12 -31.15
C ASN A 366 -35.03 -26.64 -32.52
N LEU A 367 -35.62 -25.77 -33.36
CA LEU A 367 -36.03 -26.10 -34.71
C LEU A 367 -35.06 -25.46 -35.71
N ASN A 368 -34.44 -26.24 -36.59
CA ASN A 368 -33.57 -25.72 -37.63
C ASN A 368 -34.33 -25.69 -38.95
N LEU A 369 -34.47 -24.49 -39.51
CA LEU A 369 -35.01 -24.29 -40.85
C LEU A 369 -33.82 -24.27 -41.83
N TYR A 370 -33.75 -25.24 -42.72
CA TYR A 370 -32.77 -25.31 -43.80
C TYR A 370 -33.51 -25.29 -45.14
N GLY A 371 -33.01 -24.51 -46.08
CA GLY A 371 -33.45 -24.52 -47.47
C GLY A 371 -32.27 -24.26 -48.39
N ALA A 372 -32.17 -25.02 -49.48
CA ALA A 372 -31.14 -24.84 -50.49
C ALA A 372 -31.77 -24.71 -51.88
N LEU A 373 -31.17 -23.86 -52.71
CA LEU A 373 -31.46 -23.76 -54.13
C LEU A 373 -30.20 -24.15 -54.87
N GLN A 374 -30.22 -25.30 -55.53
CA GLN A 374 -29.08 -25.86 -56.27
C GLN A 374 -29.44 -26.01 -57.74
N HIS A 375 -28.48 -25.72 -58.61
CA HIS A 375 -28.50 -26.09 -60.02
C HIS A 375 -27.77 -27.41 -60.19
N ASP A 376 -28.40 -28.34 -60.89
CA ASP A 376 -27.82 -29.65 -61.20
C ASP A 376 -27.16 -29.60 -62.58
N ASP A 377 -25.83 -29.56 -62.61
CA ASP A 377 -25.06 -29.62 -63.85
C ASP A 377 -24.74 -31.06 -64.26
N THR A 378 -25.06 -32.08 -63.44
CA THR A 378 -24.64 -33.49 -63.61
C THR A 378 -25.45 -34.30 -64.61
N THR A 379 -26.58 -33.78 -65.08
CA THR A 379 -27.40 -34.45 -66.09
C THR A 379 -26.81 -34.27 -67.49
N PRO A 380 -26.46 -35.35 -68.21
CA PRO A 380 -26.02 -35.22 -69.59
C PRO A 380 -27.16 -34.63 -70.42
N LEU A 381 -26.87 -33.60 -71.22
CA LEU A 381 -27.78 -33.11 -72.25
C LEU A 381 -28.16 -34.31 -73.13
N SER A 382 -29.39 -34.80 -73.00
CA SER A 382 -29.93 -35.76 -73.95
C SER A 382 -30.04 -35.04 -75.29
N ASN A 383 -29.04 -35.25 -76.15
CA ASN A 383 -29.08 -34.81 -77.54
C ASN A 383 -30.28 -35.50 -78.21
N ILE A 384 -31.24 -34.70 -78.66
CA ILE A 384 -32.25 -35.09 -79.67
C ILE A 384 -31.60 -34.97 -81.04
#